data_AF-A0A8I0N0V2-F1
#
_entry.id   AF-A0A8I0N0V2-F1
#
_cell.length_a   1.000
_cell.length_b   1.000
_cell.length_c   1.000
_cell.angle_alpha   90.00
_cell.angle_beta   90.00
_cell.angle_gamma   90.00
#
_symmetry.space_group_name_H-M   'P 1'
#
loop_
_entity.id
_entity.type
_entity.pdbx_description
1 polymer ?
#
loop_
_entity_poly.entity_id
_entity_poly.type
_entity_poly.pdbx_seq_one_letter_code
_entity_poly.pdbx_strand_id
1 'polypeptide(L)'
;MQVNPLDQLNDVVIPQSVSWWPLSYPMWGVIVIVLALVASGVWLLYRRQQFLKAKKEAIRLSQSQDNPQILHTLLKRLVKHYYGEVAASRYGKEWLALQAKLTRVELTQQELDSLYAPTQTPELSKKLALAISTFKVKERIDV
;
A
#
# COMPACT_ATOMS: atom_id res chain seq x y z
N MET A 1 15.45 88.55 -5.43
CA MET A 1 16.11 87.27 -5.09
C MET A 1 15.29 86.18 -5.74
N GLN A 2 15.77 85.68 -6.89
CA GLN A 2 15.05 84.68 -7.69
C GLN A 2 15.31 83.30 -7.07
N VAL A 3 14.26 82.64 -6.60
CA VAL A 3 14.38 81.25 -6.12
C VAL A 3 14.67 80.36 -7.32
N ASN A 4 15.84 79.73 -7.28
CA ASN A 4 16.33 78.87 -8.36
C ASN A 4 15.47 77.59 -8.38
N PRO A 5 14.75 77.27 -9.47
CA PRO A 5 13.83 76.13 -9.54
C PRO A 5 14.53 74.76 -9.48
N LEU A 6 15.86 74.75 -9.52
CA LEU A 6 16.69 73.55 -9.43
C LEU A 6 16.90 73.06 -7.99
N ASP A 7 16.65 73.91 -6.98
CA ASP A 7 16.71 73.55 -5.56
C ASP A 7 15.53 72.66 -5.13
N GLN A 8 14.53 72.50 -6.00
CA GLN A 8 13.35 71.68 -5.76
C GLN A 8 13.49 70.24 -6.31
N LEU A 9 14.66 69.87 -6.87
CA LEU A 9 15.02 68.47 -7.12
C LEU A 9 15.47 67.81 -5.81
N ASN A 10 14.57 67.79 -4.84
CA ASN A 10 14.66 66.80 -3.78
C ASN A 10 14.14 65.46 -4.33
N ASP A 11 14.90 64.41 -4.06
CA ASP A 11 14.39 63.05 -3.96
C ASP A 11 13.87 62.36 -5.23
N VAL A 12 14.78 61.97 -6.12
CA VAL A 12 14.67 60.62 -6.72
C VAL A 12 15.10 59.61 -5.64
N VAL A 13 14.17 59.29 -4.73
CA VAL A 13 14.29 58.09 -3.91
C VAL A 13 14.12 56.92 -4.88
N ILE A 14 15.23 56.27 -5.22
CA ILE A 14 15.18 54.97 -5.87
C ILE A 14 14.39 54.08 -4.91
N PRO A 15 13.21 53.54 -5.28
CA PRO A 15 12.48 52.67 -4.38
C PRO A 15 13.44 51.54 -4.03
N GLN A 16 13.74 51.42 -2.73
CA GLN A 16 14.59 50.34 -2.26
C GLN A 16 14.03 49.07 -2.85
N SER A 17 14.91 48.36 -3.56
CA SER A 17 14.61 47.12 -4.25
C SER A 17 13.66 46.33 -3.36
N VAL A 18 12.47 45.99 -3.90
CA VAL A 18 11.49 45.16 -3.22
C VAL A 18 12.27 43.95 -2.76
N SER A 19 12.64 43.96 -1.48
CA SER A 19 13.45 42.93 -0.87
C SER A 19 12.47 41.80 -0.86
N TRP A 20 12.57 40.91 -1.84
CA TRP A 20 11.58 39.87 -2.09
C TRP A 20 11.54 38.83 -0.96
N TRP A 21 11.97 39.18 0.26
CA TRP A 21 12.09 38.28 1.38
C TRP A 21 12.11 39.05 2.72
N PRO A 22 10.95 39.43 3.29
CA PRO A 22 10.68 39.02 4.64
C PRO A 22 10.03 37.65 4.49
N LEU A 23 10.76 36.58 4.81
CA LEU A 23 10.08 35.34 5.20
C LEU A 23 9.34 35.67 6.49
N SER A 24 8.18 36.27 6.32
CA SER A 24 7.33 36.77 7.38
C SER A 24 7.03 35.58 8.29
N TYR A 25 6.98 35.81 9.60
CA TYR A 25 6.62 34.80 10.60
C TYR A 25 5.49 33.82 10.17
N PRO A 26 4.40 34.24 9.46
CA PRO A 26 3.39 33.31 8.95
C PRO A 26 3.90 32.29 7.89
N MET A 27 4.92 32.60 7.10
CA MET A 27 5.49 31.65 6.13
C MET A 27 6.12 30.43 6.81
N TRP A 28 6.67 30.59 8.00
CA TRP A 28 7.15 29.46 8.80
C TRP A 28 6.01 28.51 9.15
N GLY A 29 4.82 29.04 9.47
CA GLY A 29 3.62 28.24 9.68
C GLY A 29 3.27 27.41 8.44
N VAL A 30 3.32 28.01 7.25
CA VAL A 30 3.08 27.30 5.98
C VAL A 30 4.11 26.20 5.75
N ILE A 31 5.41 26.49 5.97
CA ILE A 31 6.48 25.50 5.84
C ILE A 31 6.25 24.33 6.79
N VAL A 32 5.91 24.58 8.05
CA VAL A 32 5.62 23.53 9.04
C VAL A 32 4.42 22.68 8.62
N ILE A 33 3.35 23.30 8.13
CA ILE A 33 2.16 22.60 7.64
C ILE A 33 2.51 21.71 6.44
N VAL A 34 3.28 22.25 5.48
CA VAL A 34 3.72 21.48 4.31
C VAL A 34 4.61 20.32 4.73
N LEU A 35 5.54 20.54 5.66
CA LEU A 35 6.41 19.50 6.18
C LEU A 35 5.61 18.41 6.91
N ALA A 36 4.61 18.78 7.71
CA ALA A 36 3.72 17.85 8.38
C ALA A 36 2.87 17.04 7.39
N LEU A 37 2.37 17.66 6.33
CA LEU A 37 1.65 16.98 5.25
C LEU A 37 2.54 15.96 4.52
N VAL A 38 3.77 16.35 4.19
CA VAL A 38 4.75 15.46 3.56
C VAL A 38 5.11 14.31 4.49
N ALA A 39 5.41 14.58 5.76
CA ALA A 39 5.72 13.56 6.76
C ALA A 39 4.55 12.58 6.96
N SER A 40 3.33 13.08 7.06
CA SER A 40 2.10 12.27 7.14
C SER A 40 1.93 11.40 5.88
N GLY A 41 2.11 11.98 4.70
CA GLY A 41 2.05 11.26 3.42
C GLY A 41 3.07 10.13 3.36
N VAL A 42 4.33 10.42 3.68
CA VAL A 42 5.42 9.42 3.73
C VAL A 42 5.12 8.33 4.76
N TRP A 43 4.62 8.70 5.95
CA TRP A 43 4.28 7.75 7.00
C TRP A 43 3.14 6.82 6.58
N LEU A 44 2.09 7.35 5.95
CA LEU A 44 0.99 6.55 5.42
C LEU A 44 1.47 5.61 4.31
N LEU A 45 2.32 6.09 3.39
CA LEU A 45 2.91 5.26 2.35
C LEU A 45 3.79 4.16 2.95
N TYR A 46 4.62 4.48 3.93
CA TYR A 46 5.45 3.50 4.64
C TYR A 46 4.61 2.43 5.31
N ARG A 47 3.56 2.82 6.05
CA ARG A 47 2.62 1.89 6.69
C ARG A 47 1.92 0.99 5.66
N ARG A 48 1.50 1.56 4.53
CA ARG A 48 0.91 0.79 3.41
C ARG A 48 1.91 -0.19 2.81
N GLN A 49 3.16 0.22 2.63
CA GLN A 49 4.20 -0.66 2.12
C GLN A 49 4.47 -1.82 3.07
N GLN A 50 4.63 -1.56 4.37
CA GLN A 50 4.81 -2.59 5.39
C GLN A 50 3.67 -3.62 5.37
N PHE A 51 2.42 -3.14 5.28
CA PHE A 51 1.26 -4.02 5.17
C PHE A 51 1.28 -4.88 3.90
N LEU A 52 1.78 -4.36 2.77
CA LEU A 52 1.88 -5.11 1.52
C LEU A 52 3.12 -6.03 1.44
N LYS A 53 4.10 -5.90 2.33
CA LYS A 53 5.33 -6.73 2.31
C LYS A 53 4.99 -8.21 2.42
N ALA A 54 4.11 -8.59 3.35
CA ALA A 54 3.70 -9.98 3.51
C ALA A 54 3.11 -10.58 2.22
N LYS A 55 2.33 -9.79 1.46
CA LYS A 55 1.82 -10.23 0.14
C LYS A 55 2.95 -10.37 -0.88
N LYS A 56 3.87 -9.40 -0.94
CA LYS A 56 5.01 -9.45 -1.88
C LYS A 56 5.91 -10.65 -1.60
N GLU A 57 6.20 -10.93 -0.34
CA GLU A 57 7.00 -12.09 0.07
C GLU A 57 6.29 -13.39 -0.28
N ALA A 58 4.97 -13.48 -0.03
CA ALA A 58 4.19 -14.64 -0.43
C ALA A 58 4.20 -14.89 -1.95
N ILE A 59 4.07 -13.84 -2.76
CA ILE A 59 4.17 -13.95 -4.22
C ILE A 59 5.55 -14.47 -4.62
N ARG A 60 6.63 -13.89 -4.05
CA ARG A 60 8.00 -14.34 -4.32
C ARG A 60 8.19 -15.82 -3.96
N LEU A 61 7.70 -16.24 -2.80
CA LEU A 61 7.79 -17.63 -2.35
C LEU A 61 6.99 -18.58 -3.24
N SER A 62 5.82 -18.16 -3.74
CA SER A 62 5.00 -18.95 -4.65
C SER A 62 5.64 -19.18 -6.03
N GLN A 63 6.59 -18.32 -6.44
CA GLN A 63 7.32 -18.50 -7.70
C GLN A 63 8.47 -19.51 -7.58
N SER A 64 9.02 -19.68 -6.38
CA SER A 64 10.12 -20.61 -6.11
C SER A 64 9.67 -22.01 -5.68
N GLN A 65 8.37 -22.19 -5.45
CA GLN A 65 7.81 -23.43 -4.89
C GLN A 65 6.80 -24.02 -5.88
N ASP A 66 7.02 -25.26 -6.29
CA ASP A 66 6.07 -26.00 -7.15
C ASP A 66 5.15 -26.92 -6.35
N ASN A 67 5.42 -27.11 -5.06
CA ASN A 67 4.63 -28.01 -4.22
C ASN A 67 3.28 -27.37 -3.83
N PRO A 68 2.15 -27.92 -4.28
CA PRO A 68 0.82 -27.33 -4.07
C PRO A 68 0.43 -27.28 -2.58
N GLN A 69 0.93 -28.18 -1.73
CA GLN A 69 0.65 -28.15 -0.28
C GLN A 69 1.30 -26.93 0.40
N ILE A 70 2.51 -26.58 -0.02
CA ILE A 70 3.23 -25.41 0.49
C ILE A 70 2.50 -24.13 0.08
N LEU A 71 2.04 -24.07 -1.18
CA LEU A 71 1.28 -22.93 -1.70
C LEU A 71 -0.06 -22.77 -0.96
N HIS A 72 -0.78 -23.87 -0.70
CA HIS A 72 -2.02 -23.83 0.08
C HIS A 72 -1.79 -23.36 1.52
N THR A 73 -0.73 -23.85 2.17
CA THR A 73 -0.33 -23.42 3.52
C THR A 73 0.03 -21.93 3.54
N LEU A 74 0.71 -21.44 2.52
CA LEU A 74 1.08 -20.04 2.36
C LEU A 74 -0.16 -19.16 2.19
N LEU A 75 -1.15 -19.60 1.41
CA LEU A 75 -2.45 -18.93 1.28
C LEU A 75 -3.19 -18.87 2.62
N LYS A 76 -3.23 -19.97 3.39
CA LYS A 76 -3.80 -19.98 4.74
C LYS A 76 -3.08 -19.00 5.68
N ARG A 77 -1.75 -18.93 5.60
CA ARG A 77 -0.95 -17.97 6.37
C ARG A 77 -1.27 -16.52 5.99
N LEU A 78 -1.47 -16.22 4.71
CA LEU A 78 -1.90 -14.91 4.26
C LEU A 78 -3.27 -14.55 4.83
N VAL A 79 -4.24 -15.46 4.76
CA VAL A 79 -5.57 -15.25 5.36
C VAL A 79 -5.45 -14.99 6.86
N LYS A 80 -4.66 -15.80 7.59
CA LYS A 80 -4.40 -15.61 9.02
C LYS A 80 -3.82 -14.23 9.35
N HIS A 81 -2.84 -13.78 8.56
CA HIS A 81 -2.16 -12.50 8.79
C HIS A 81 -3.08 -11.29 8.58
N TYR A 82 -3.97 -11.32 7.57
CA TYR A 82 -4.80 -10.17 7.22
C TYR A 82 -6.21 -10.19 7.83
N TYR A 83 -6.78 -11.38 8.02
CA TYR A 83 -8.17 -11.58 8.45
C TYR A 83 -8.29 -12.29 9.81
N GLY A 84 -7.17 -12.66 10.43
CA GLY A 84 -7.12 -13.28 11.76
C GLY A 84 -7.27 -14.80 11.75
N GLU A 85 -7.17 -15.40 12.94
CA GLU A 85 -7.18 -16.86 13.10
C GLU A 85 -8.54 -17.49 12.77
N VAL A 86 -9.65 -16.82 13.12
CA VAL A 86 -11.01 -17.31 12.87
C VAL A 86 -11.23 -17.57 11.38
N ALA A 87 -10.80 -16.64 10.52
CA ALA A 87 -10.88 -16.79 9.07
C ALA A 87 -10.01 -17.95 8.54
N ALA A 88 -8.81 -18.15 9.10
CA ALA A 88 -7.88 -19.20 8.70
C ALA A 88 -8.28 -20.61 9.22
N SER A 89 -9.05 -20.66 10.31
CA SER A 89 -9.60 -21.88 10.91
C SER A 89 -10.82 -22.42 10.16
N ARG A 90 -11.29 -21.78 9.09
CA ARG A 90 -12.34 -22.35 8.24
C ARG A 90 -11.77 -23.53 7.43
N TYR A 91 -12.59 -24.56 7.23
CA TYR A 91 -12.23 -25.78 6.49
C TYR A 91 -13.33 -26.17 5.49
N GLY A 92 -12.99 -27.02 4.53
CA GLY A 92 -13.93 -27.54 3.53
C GLY A 92 -14.69 -26.44 2.77
N LYS A 93 -16.03 -26.55 2.74
CA LYS A 93 -16.91 -25.63 1.99
C LYS A 93 -16.82 -24.18 2.45
N GLU A 94 -16.68 -23.93 3.75
CA GLU A 94 -16.55 -22.57 4.27
C GLU A 94 -15.23 -21.92 3.88
N TRP A 95 -14.16 -22.72 3.83
CA TRP A 95 -12.87 -22.27 3.32
C TRP A 95 -12.96 -21.92 1.84
N LEU A 96 -13.61 -22.76 1.03
CA LEU A 96 -13.80 -22.50 -0.40
C LEU A 96 -14.59 -21.21 -0.66
N ALA A 97 -15.67 -20.99 0.08
CA ALA A 97 -16.47 -19.77 -0.03
C ALA A 97 -15.64 -18.52 0.34
N LEU A 98 -14.87 -18.60 1.42
CA LEU A 98 -13.98 -17.52 1.84
C LEU A 98 -12.88 -17.27 0.80
N GLN A 99 -12.26 -18.33 0.29
CA GLN A 99 -11.18 -18.24 -0.67
C GLN A 99 -11.67 -17.69 -2.02
N ALA A 100 -12.84 -18.10 -2.51
CA ALA A 100 -13.49 -17.52 -3.69
C ALA A 100 -13.84 -16.02 -3.51
N LYS A 101 -14.15 -15.59 -2.28
CA LYS A 101 -14.34 -14.16 -1.98
C LYS A 101 -13.01 -13.38 -2.01
N LEU A 102 -11.94 -13.98 -1.48
CA LEU A 102 -10.63 -13.34 -1.32
C LEU A 102 -9.74 -13.41 -2.56
N THR A 103 -9.94 -14.39 -3.43
CA THR A 103 -9.15 -14.63 -4.64
C THR A 103 -10.05 -14.65 -5.85
N ARG A 104 -9.53 -14.32 -7.04
CA ARG A 104 -10.33 -14.40 -8.29
C ARG A 104 -10.46 -15.82 -8.84
N VAL A 105 -9.99 -16.81 -8.09
CA VAL A 105 -9.85 -18.19 -8.54
C VAL A 105 -10.68 -19.06 -7.62
N GLU A 106 -11.64 -19.79 -8.19
CA GLU A 106 -12.45 -20.74 -7.44
C GLU A 106 -11.73 -22.09 -7.38
N LEU A 107 -11.44 -22.57 -6.16
CA LEU A 107 -11.00 -23.94 -5.95
C LEU A 107 -12.21 -24.85 -5.76
N THR A 108 -12.14 -26.05 -6.30
CA THR A 108 -13.15 -27.09 -6.10
C THR A 108 -12.77 -27.97 -4.91
N GLN A 109 -13.74 -28.59 -4.25
CA GLN A 109 -13.48 -29.55 -3.17
C GLN A 109 -12.56 -30.71 -3.62
N GLN A 110 -12.77 -31.21 -4.85
CA GLN A 110 -11.92 -32.25 -5.45
C GLN A 110 -10.44 -31.83 -5.55
N GLU A 111 -10.18 -30.55 -5.81
CA GLU A 111 -8.83 -30.00 -5.88
C GLU A 111 -8.19 -29.87 -4.50
N LEU A 112 -8.97 -29.61 -3.45
CA LEU A 112 -8.48 -29.64 -2.07
C LEU A 112 -8.14 -31.06 -1.63
N ASP A 113 -9.00 -32.02 -1.96
CA ASP A 113 -8.79 -33.41 -1.58
C ASP A 113 -7.54 -33.99 -2.27
N SER A 114 -7.29 -33.60 -3.53
CA SER A 114 -6.09 -34.00 -4.26
C SER A 114 -4.80 -33.35 -3.77
N LEU A 115 -4.84 -32.28 -2.96
CA LEU A 115 -3.64 -31.74 -2.29
C LEU A 115 -2.98 -32.75 -1.37
N TYR A 116 -3.78 -33.63 -0.76
CA TYR A 116 -3.30 -34.65 0.18
C TYR A 116 -3.08 -36.00 -0.50
N ALA A 117 -3.41 -36.12 -1.78
CA ALA A 117 -3.11 -37.31 -2.57
C ALA A 117 -1.60 -37.38 -2.89
N PRO A 118 -1.03 -38.60 -3.02
CA PRO A 118 0.40 -38.77 -3.33
C PRO A 118 0.79 -38.24 -4.72
N THR A 119 -0.17 -38.08 -5.63
CA THR A 119 0.03 -37.55 -6.98
C THR A 119 -0.26 -36.05 -7.02
N GLN A 120 0.78 -35.23 -6.92
CA GLN A 120 0.68 -33.78 -7.05
C GLN A 120 0.64 -33.37 -8.53
N THR A 121 -0.42 -32.67 -8.93
CA THR A 121 -0.56 -32.20 -10.32
C THR A 121 -0.01 -30.77 -10.48
N PRO A 122 0.77 -30.48 -11.53
CA PRO A 122 1.32 -29.14 -11.79
C PRO A 122 0.26 -28.09 -12.16
N GLU A 123 -0.96 -28.51 -12.52
CA GLU A 123 -2.07 -27.59 -12.78
C GLU A 123 -2.58 -26.93 -11.49
N LEU A 124 -2.60 -27.67 -10.37
CA LEU A 124 -3.02 -27.14 -9.07
C LEU A 124 -2.02 -26.15 -8.49
N SER A 125 -0.72 -26.39 -8.66
CA SER A 125 0.31 -25.45 -8.20
C SER A 125 0.20 -24.11 -8.93
N LYS A 126 0.01 -24.12 -10.26
CA LYS A 126 -0.26 -22.90 -11.04
C LYS A 126 -1.52 -22.18 -10.56
N LYS A 127 -2.61 -22.91 -10.34
CA LYS A 127 -3.89 -22.34 -9.87
C LYS A 127 -3.76 -21.69 -8.49
N LEU A 128 -3.02 -22.32 -7.57
CA LEU A 128 -2.73 -21.76 -6.25
C LEU A 128 -1.78 -20.55 -6.32
N ALA A 129 -0.78 -20.56 -7.21
CA ALA A 129 0.09 -19.41 -7.42
C ALA A 129 -0.70 -18.20 -7.98
N LEU A 130 -1.66 -18.45 -8.90
CA LEU A 130 -2.60 -17.44 -9.37
C LEU A 130 -3.52 -16.93 -8.24
N ALA A 131 -3.98 -17.81 -7.36
CA ALA A 131 -4.77 -17.41 -6.20
C ALA A 131 -3.97 -16.48 -5.26
N ILE A 132 -2.71 -16.79 -4.98
CA ILE A 132 -1.81 -15.98 -4.14
C ILE A 132 -1.56 -14.59 -4.77
N SER A 133 -1.32 -14.53 -6.08
CA SER A 133 -1.08 -13.26 -6.78
C SER A 133 -2.34 -12.37 -6.84
N THR A 134 -3.50 -12.97 -7.09
CA THR A 134 -4.80 -12.27 -7.17
C THR A 134 -5.46 -11.99 -5.82
N PHE A 135 -4.82 -12.41 -4.72
CA PHE A 135 -5.34 -12.24 -3.36
C PHE A 135 -5.66 -10.77 -3.01
N LYS A 136 -6.88 -10.53 -2.54
CA LYS A 136 -7.39 -9.23 -2.13
C LYS A 136 -7.20 -9.04 -0.63
N VAL A 137 -6.42 -8.02 -0.27
CA VAL A 137 -5.98 -7.77 1.12
C VAL A 137 -6.96 -6.90 1.93
N LYS A 138 -7.92 -6.25 1.26
CA LYS A 138 -8.81 -5.26 1.88
C LYS A 138 -10.30 -5.56 1.65
N GLU A 139 -10.63 -6.81 1.34
CA GLU A 139 -12.03 -7.22 1.18
C GLU A 139 -12.69 -7.19 2.57
N ARG A 140 -13.92 -6.67 2.70
CA ARG A 140 -14.64 -6.82 3.97
C ARG A 140 -15.14 -8.26 4.09
N ILE A 141 -14.63 -8.99 5.06
CA ILE A 141 -15.24 -10.25 5.52
C ILE A 141 -16.26 -9.85 6.59
N ASP A 142 -17.54 -10.15 6.34
CA ASP A 142 -18.54 -10.20 7.42
C ASP A 142 -18.14 -11.39 8.28
N VAL A 143 -17.65 -11.09 9.48
CA VAL A 143 -17.26 -12.06 10.50
C VAL A 143 -18.46 -12.29 11.40
#